data_AF-A0A355W995-F1
#
_entry.id   AF-A0A355W995-F1
#
_cell.length_a   1.000
_cell.length_b   1.000
_cell.length_c   1.000
_cell.angle_alpha   90.00
_cell.angle_beta   90.00
_cell.angle_gamma   90.00
#
_symmetry.space_group_name_H-M   'P 1'
#
loop_
_entity.id
_entity.type
_entity.pdbx_description
1 polymer ?
#
loop_
_entity_poly.entity_id
_entity_poly.type
_entity_poly.pdbx_seq_one_letter_code
_entity_poly.pdbx_strand_id
1 'polypeptide(L)'
;MKNMSIDKIRKLTDKGVKFSNPETIEIGNDVDIERISGNGVKIYSGCRIFGRNTYISHNVRLGYESPLVINNCQVGPNADLKGGFLKDAVFLENASMGNGAHVREGTILEENASCAHTVGLKQTILFPFVTLGSLINFCDCLMSGGTGGKNHSEIGSSYIHFNFTPNQDKATPSLIGDVPRGVMLNQRPVFLGGQGGLVGPCRLGFGIVIAAGTVWRKDELRNSRLLMTGETKELNIPYSPGIRTSYKRIIKNNIIYIANLIALSRWYTDIRSMFVSENFPEPLLYALKENISIAVLERIEKLEVFFYKIMETTDLSLNWNKVNAYFKNLTYKGDSALREAFMGKISSAIEKKGNNYLTVIKGLENKETAMGTMWLQGIIDKITDNLLKNLTIQAC
;
A
#
# COMPACT_ATOMS: atom_id res chain seq x y z
N MET A 1 3.69 -29.89 -19.81
CA MET A 1 3.58 -29.07 -18.58
C MET A 1 4.10 -29.81 -17.35
N LYS A 2 3.56 -30.99 -16.99
CA LYS A 2 3.98 -31.76 -15.80
C LYS A 2 5.49 -32.05 -15.73
N ASN A 3 6.12 -32.49 -16.82
CA ASN A 3 7.56 -32.80 -16.86
C ASN A 3 8.44 -31.57 -16.59
N MET A 4 8.09 -30.39 -17.09
CA MET A 4 8.85 -29.15 -16.86
C MET A 4 8.75 -28.66 -15.41
N SER A 5 7.58 -28.81 -14.78
CA SER A 5 7.41 -28.49 -13.36
C SER A 5 8.29 -29.38 -12.50
N ILE A 6 8.33 -30.70 -12.78
CA ILE A 6 9.17 -31.67 -12.07
C ILE A 6 10.65 -31.29 -12.19
N ASP A 7 11.12 -30.93 -13.40
CA ASP A 7 12.51 -30.50 -13.60
C ASP A 7 12.87 -29.23 -12.82
N LYS A 8 11.96 -28.24 -12.76
CA LYS A 8 12.18 -27.01 -11.96
C LYS A 8 12.24 -27.31 -10.47
N ILE A 9 11.36 -28.18 -9.97
CA ILE A 9 11.34 -28.59 -8.57
C ILE A 9 12.65 -29.29 -8.20
N ARG A 10 13.16 -30.19 -9.06
CA ARG A 10 14.46 -30.84 -8.87
C ARG A 10 15.59 -29.81 -8.79
N LYS A 11 15.69 -28.90 -9.77
CA LYS A 11 16.73 -27.86 -9.77
C LYS A 11 16.68 -26.94 -8.55
N LEU A 12 15.48 -26.57 -8.08
CA LEU A 12 15.33 -25.77 -6.87
C LEU A 12 15.70 -26.55 -5.60
N THR A 13 15.42 -27.85 -5.57
CA THR A 13 15.86 -28.74 -4.49
C THR A 13 17.39 -28.78 -4.44
N ASP A 14 18.05 -28.96 -5.59
CA ASP A 14 19.52 -28.93 -5.71
C ASP A 14 20.10 -27.57 -5.30
N LYS A 15 19.38 -26.47 -5.58
CA LYS A 15 19.74 -25.11 -5.15
C LYS A 15 19.62 -24.91 -3.63
N GLY A 16 18.88 -25.76 -2.92
CA GLY A 16 18.73 -25.73 -1.46
C GLY A 16 17.30 -25.47 -0.95
N VAL A 17 16.32 -25.28 -1.84
CA VAL A 17 14.92 -25.08 -1.46
C VAL A 17 14.36 -26.33 -0.78
N LYS A 18 13.69 -26.15 0.37
CA LYS A 18 13.08 -27.25 1.11
C LYS A 18 11.60 -27.37 0.79
N PHE A 19 11.23 -28.43 0.08
CA PHE A 19 9.84 -28.79 -0.16
C PHE A 19 9.37 -29.81 0.88
N SER A 20 8.20 -29.57 1.49
CA SER A 20 7.61 -30.56 2.41
C SER A 20 7.12 -31.83 1.70
N ASN A 21 6.56 -31.67 0.49
CA ASN A 21 6.15 -32.76 -0.39
C ASN A 21 6.25 -32.28 -1.85
N PRO A 22 7.40 -32.51 -2.52
CA PRO A 22 7.67 -32.03 -3.88
C PRO A 22 6.60 -32.41 -4.92
N GLU A 23 5.98 -33.59 -4.79
CA GLU A 23 5.01 -34.11 -5.78
C GLU A 23 3.70 -33.32 -5.82
N THR A 24 3.44 -32.53 -4.78
CA THR A 24 2.22 -31.70 -4.65
C THR A 24 2.43 -30.26 -5.11
N ILE A 25 3.64 -29.90 -5.52
CA ILE A 25 4.01 -28.53 -5.90
C ILE A 25 3.83 -28.35 -7.40
N GLU A 26 3.30 -27.19 -7.78
CA GLU A 26 3.24 -26.77 -9.18
C GLU A 26 4.11 -25.53 -9.39
N ILE A 27 5.00 -25.57 -10.38
CA ILE A 27 5.78 -24.42 -10.82
C ILE A 27 5.49 -24.17 -12.29
N GLY A 28 4.92 -22.99 -12.58
CA GLY A 28 4.57 -22.54 -13.92
C GLY A 28 5.76 -22.52 -14.88
N ASN A 29 5.49 -22.75 -16.16
CA ASN A 29 6.53 -22.76 -17.20
C ASN A 29 7.24 -21.40 -17.33
N ASP A 30 6.54 -20.31 -17.03
CA ASP A 30 7.02 -18.94 -17.11
C ASP A 30 7.89 -18.52 -15.92
N VAL A 31 7.90 -19.27 -14.81
CA VAL A 31 8.71 -18.94 -13.62
C VAL A 31 10.20 -19.09 -13.90
N ASP A 32 10.96 -18.02 -13.70
CA ASP A 32 12.42 -18.06 -13.69
C ASP A 32 12.94 -18.51 -12.32
N ILE A 33 13.50 -19.72 -12.25
CA ILE A 33 14.01 -20.31 -11.00
C ILE A 33 15.26 -19.59 -10.47
N GLU A 34 15.93 -18.78 -11.28
CA GLU A 34 17.06 -17.97 -10.80
C GLU A 34 16.62 -16.86 -9.86
N ARG A 35 15.34 -16.46 -9.94
CA ARG A 35 14.71 -15.49 -9.04
C ARG A 35 14.22 -16.08 -7.71
N ILE A 36 14.43 -17.37 -7.49
CA ILE A 36 14.07 -18.07 -6.25
C ILE A 36 15.37 -18.43 -5.53
N SER A 37 15.54 -17.90 -4.32
CA SER A 37 16.68 -18.22 -3.47
C SER A 37 16.63 -19.68 -3.02
N GLY A 38 17.79 -20.34 -3.00
CA GLY A 38 17.95 -21.64 -2.35
C GLY A 38 18.23 -21.55 -0.85
N ASN A 39 18.52 -20.35 -0.35
CA ASN A 39 18.94 -20.17 1.05
C ASN A 39 17.71 -20.08 1.97
N GLY A 40 17.45 -21.14 2.73
CA GLY A 40 16.44 -21.14 3.81
C GLY A 40 14.99 -21.12 3.35
N VAL A 41 14.70 -21.11 2.04
CA VAL A 41 13.34 -21.11 1.49
C VAL A 41 12.63 -22.43 1.78
N LYS A 42 11.41 -22.35 2.28
CA LYS A 42 10.54 -23.50 2.58
C LYS A 42 9.21 -23.37 1.85
N ILE A 43 8.87 -24.38 1.06
CA ILE A 43 7.61 -24.43 0.30
C ILE A 43 6.81 -25.65 0.77
N TYR A 44 5.63 -25.38 1.33
CA TYR A 44 4.77 -26.40 1.90
C TYR A 44 3.81 -26.99 0.85
N SER A 45 3.19 -28.12 1.19
CA SER A 45 2.46 -28.97 0.24
C SER A 45 1.31 -28.23 -0.45
N GLY A 46 1.08 -28.54 -1.72
CA GLY A 46 -0.01 -27.96 -2.51
C GLY A 46 0.22 -26.53 -3.02
N CYS A 47 1.38 -25.92 -2.75
CA CYS A 47 1.68 -24.58 -3.27
C CYS A 47 1.82 -24.57 -4.80
N ARG A 48 1.39 -23.47 -5.41
CA ARG A 48 1.49 -23.22 -6.85
C ARG A 48 2.15 -21.87 -7.11
N ILE A 49 3.22 -21.87 -7.90
CA ILE A 49 4.06 -20.71 -8.17
C ILE A 49 4.00 -20.39 -9.66
N PHE A 50 3.56 -19.19 -10.00
CA PHE A 50 3.39 -18.72 -11.39
C PHE A 50 4.01 -17.35 -11.58
N GLY A 51 4.15 -16.93 -12.83
CA GLY A 51 4.52 -15.56 -13.17
C GLY A 51 6.01 -15.38 -13.39
N ARG A 52 6.36 -14.92 -14.60
CA ARG A 52 7.75 -14.60 -15.00
C ARG A 52 8.49 -13.62 -14.09
N ASN A 53 7.75 -12.75 -13.39
CA ASN A 53 8.34 -11.74 -12.52
C ASN A 53 8.42 -12.18 -11.06
N THR A 54 7.94 -13.39 -10.72
CA THR A 54 7.99 -13.89 -9.34
C THR A 54 9.41 -13.93 -8.82
N TYR A 55 9.60 -13.36 -7.63
CA TYR A 55 10.89 -13.31 -6.92
C TYR A 55 10.68 -13.75 -5.48
N ILE A 56 11.53 -14.66 -5.00
CA ILE A 56 11.47 -15.21 -3.64
C ILE A 56 12.86 -15.12 -3.02
N SER A 57 13.00 -14.24 -2.02
CA SER A 57 14.25 -14.06 -1.28
C SER A 57 14.51 -15.21 -0.29
N HIS A 58 15.63 -15.13 0.43
CA HIS A 58 16.03 -16.12 1.43
C HIS A 58 15.09 -16.17 2.64
N ASN A 59 15.07 -17.33 3.30
CA ASN A 59 14.28 -17.62 4.52
C ASN A 59 12.75 -17.47 4.38
N VAL A 60 12.23 -17.35 3.15
CA VAL A 60 10.79 -17.25 2.91
C VAL A 60 10.08 -18.57 3.21
N ARG A 61 8.90 -18.50 3.81
CA ARG A 61 8.00 -19.65 4.03
C ARG A 61 6.71 -19.45 3.26
N LEU A 62 6.35 -20.44 2.42
CA LEU A 62 5.15 -20.41 1.60
C LEU A 62 4.22 -21.58 1.92
N GLY A 63 2.98 -21.27 2.32
CA GLY A 63 1.88 -22.22 2.46
C GLY A 63 1.91 -23.09 3.71
N TYR A 64 2.50 -22.60 4.81
CA TYR A 64 2.65 -23.41 6.03
C TYR A 64 1.31 -23.86 6.64
N GLU A 65 0.30 -22.99 6.65
CA GLU A 65 -1.01 -23.29 7.23
C GLU A 65 -1.96 -23.92 6.21
N SER A 66 -1.85 -23.57 4.92
CA SER A 66 -2.63 -24.15 3.83
C SER A 66 -1.98 -23.90 2.45
N PRO A 67 -2.43 -24.59 1.38
CA PRO A 67 -1.94 -24.34 0.03
C PRO A 67 -1.98 -22.85 -0.37
N LEU A 68 -0.88 -22.37 -0.94
CA LEU A 68 -0.73 -21.00 -1.40
C LEU A 68 -0.57 -20.96 -2.93
N VAL A 69 -1.31 -20.08 -3.59
CA VAL A 69 -1.02 -19.65 -4.96
C VAL A 69 -0.31 -18.32 -4.91
N ILE A 70 0.84 -18.24 -5.56
CA ILE A 70 1.57 -16.99 -5.77
C ILE A 70 1.79 -16.77 -7.26
N ASN A 71 1.47 -15.58 -7.75
CA ASN A 71 1.58 -15.24 -9.18
C ASN A 71 2.15 -13.83 -9.36
N ASN A 72 3.34 -13.72 -9.96
CA ASN A 72 4.06 -12.46 -10.17
C ASN A 72 4.26 -11.62 -8.89
N CYS A 73 4.43 -12.26 -7.73
CA CYS A 73 4.72 -11.55 -6.49
C CYS A 73 6.22 -11.47 -6.22
N GLN A 74 6.64 -10.41 -5.54
CA GLN A 74 8.02 -10.22 -5.11
C GLN A 74 8.06 -10.27 -3.58
N VAL A 75 8.77 -11.27 -3.07
CA VAL A 75 8.78 -11.64 -1.66
C VAL A 75 10.18 -11.45 -1.09
N GLY A 76 10.29 -10.48 -0.19
CA GLY A 76 11.51 -10.13 0.53
C GLY A 76 11.87 -11.15 1.61
N PRO A 77 13.03 -10.96 2.25
CA PRO A 77 13.59 -11.96 3.14
C PRO A 77 12.73 -12.19 4.38
N ASN A 78 12.74 -13.42 4.88
CA ASN A 78 12.04 -13.83 6.10
C ASN A 78 10.51 -13.66 6.07
N ALA A 79 9.90 -13.40 4.91
CA ALA A 79 8.45 -13.30 4.80
C ALA A 79 7.76 -14.65 5.05
N ASP A 80 6.59 -14.63 5.70
CA ASP A 80 5.79 -15.82 6.02
C ASP A 80 4.37 -15.68 5.43
N LEU A 81 4.14 -16.36 4.31
CA LEU A 81 2.90 -16.30 3.53
C LEU A 81 2.19 -17.64 3.68
N LYS A 82 1.19 -17.70 4.56
CA LYS A 82 0.76 -18.96 5.17
C LYS A 82 -0.28 -19.75 4.40
N GLY A 83 -1.00 -19.12 3.46
CA GLY A 83 -1.99 -19.79 2.59
C GLY A 83 -2.95 -18.84 1.90
N GLY A 84 -3.54 -19.25 0.78
CA GLY A 84 -4.51 -18.44 0.00
C GLY A 84 -4.07 -18.13 -1.43
N PHE A 85 -4.38 -16.92 -1.92
CA PHE A 85 -4.09 -16.46 -3.28
C PHE A 85 -3.47 -15.07 -3.27
N LEU A 86 -2.27 -14.94 -3.83
CA LEU A 86 -1.52 -13.68 -3.93
C LEU A 86 -1.11 -13.45 -5.38
N LYS A 87 -1.42 -12.25 -5.92
CA LYS A 87 -1.11 -11.91 -7.30
C LYS A 87 -0.64 -10.47 -7.44
N ASP A 88 0.42 -10.28 -8.24
CA ASP A 88 0.97 -8.97 -8.65
C ASP A 88 1.20 -8.02 -7.45
N ALA A 89 1.84 -8.52 -6.39
CA ALA A 89 1.98 -7.80 -5.12
C ALA A 89 3.39 -7.94 -4.52
N VAL A 90 3.76 -6.97 -3.67
CA VAL A 90 5.09 -6.89 -3.05
C VAL A 90 4.99 -7.09 -1.54
N PHE A 91 5.84 -7.95 -1.01
CA PHE A 91 5.98 -8.23 0.42
C PHE A 91 7.45 -8.02 0.79
N LEU A 92 7.75 -7.05 1.64
CA LEU A 92 9.13 -6.75 2.04
C LEU A 92 9.58 -7.61 3.24
N GLU A 93 10.74 -7.29 3.80
CA GLU A 93 11.36 -8.06 4.88
C GLU A 93 10.38 -8.27 6.05
N ASN A 94 10.27 -9.52 6.52
CA ASN A 94 9.38 -9.93 7.61
C ASN A 94 7.87 -9.66 7.38
N ALA A 95 7.45 -9.32 6.17
CA ALA A 95 6.03 -9.19 5.87
C ALA A 95 5.33 -10.55 6.03
N SER A 96 4.09 -10.56 6.54
CA SER A 96 3.36 -11.82 6.74
C SER A 96 1.88 -11.72 6.39
N MET A 97 1.37 -12.84 5.88
CA MET A 97 -0.05 -13.03 5.54
C MET A 97 -0.52 -14.36 6.13
N GLY A 98 -1.55 -14.32 6.98
CA GLY A 98 -2.19 -15.52 7.52
C GLY A 98 -2.93 -16.34 6.47
N ASN A 99 -3.39 -17.53 6.86
CA ASN A 99 -4.21 -18.40 6.00
C ASN A 99 -5.46 -17.68 5.46
N GLY A 100 -5.89 -18.04 4.24
CA GLY A 100 -7.07 -17.47 3.59
C GLY A 100 -6.84 -16.06 3.06
N ALA A 101 -5.59 -15.65 2.86
CA ALA A 101 -5.26 -14.38 2.24
C ALA A 101 -5.77 -14.31 0.79
N HIS A 102 -6.26 -13.14 0.38
CA HIS A 102 -6.58 -12.85 -1.01
C HIS A 102 -6.02 -11.48 -1.40
N VAL A 103 -4.86 -11.46 -2.04
CA VAL A 103 -4.12 -10.24 -2.37
C VAL A 103 -4.03 -10.07 -3.88
N ARG A 104 -4.28 -8.85 -4.35
CA ARG A 104 -4.30 -8.46 -5.76
C ARG A 104 -3.41 -7.26 -6.04
N GLU A 105 -3.33 -6.88 -7.30
CA GLU A 105 -2.43 -5.88 -7.86
C GLU A 105 -2.46 -4.53 -7.13
N GLY A 106 -1.33 -3.82 -7.18
CA GLY A 106 -1.14 -2.53 -6.51
C GLY A 106 -1.02 -2.64 -4.99
N THR A 107 -0.81 -3.86 -4.47
CA THR A 107 -0.66 -4.10 -3.03
C THR A 107 0.81 -4.17 -2.63
N ILE A 108 1.17 -3.41 -1.59
CA ILE A 108 2.52 -3.36 -1.02
C ILE A 108 2.41 -3.54 0.50
N LEU A 109 3.11 -4.54 1.02
CA LEU A 109 3.39 -4.70 2.44
C LEU A 109 4.86 -4.39 2.69
N GLU A 110 5.14 -3.26 3.35
CA GLU A 110 6.50 -2.90 3.73
C GLU A 110 6.98 -3.70 4.95
N GLU A 111 8.19 -3.39 5.44
CA GLU A 111 8.89 -4.23 6.41
C GLU A 111 8.08 -4.45 7.69
N ASN A 112 7.91 -5.71 8.09
CA ASN A 112 7.14 -6.14 9.26
C ASN A 112 5.64 -5.76 9.21
N ALA A 113 5.09 -5.36 8.06
CA ALA A 113 3.64 -5.28 7.92
C ALA A 113 3.05 -6.70 8.00
N SER A 114 1.96 -6.87 8.75
CA SER A 114 1.42 -8.21 9.02
C SER A 114 -0.09 -8.25 8.86
N CYS A 115 -0.61 -9.36 8.34
CA CYS A 115 -2.03 -9.63 8.27
C CYS A 115 -2.31 -11.00 8.89
N ALA A 116 -3.32 -11.08 9.75
CA ALA A 116 -3.80 -12.35 10.28
C ALA A 116 -4.58 -13.13 9.20
N HIS A 117 -5.49 -14.02 9.60
CA HIS A 117 -6.17 -14.90 8.66
C HIS A 117 -7.35 -14.22 7.96
N THR A 118 -7.61 -14.64 6.72
CA THR A 118 -8.78 -14.23 5.92
C THR A 118 -8.81 -12.72 5.66
N VAL A 119 -7.70 -12.19 5.13
CA VAL A 119 -7.55 -10.77 4.77
C VAL A 119 -7.55 -10.61 3.26
N GLY A 120 -8.43 -9.72 2.76
CA GLY A 120 -8.55 -9.35 1.37
C GLY A 120 -7.98 -7.96 1.08
N LEU A 121 -6.99 -7.88 0.18
CA LEU A 121 -6.31 -6.64 -0.21
C LEU A 121 -6.29 -6.46 -1.73
N LYS A 122 -6.40 -5.21 -2.16
CA LYS A 122 -6.18 -4.76 -3.54
C LYS A 122 -5.87 -3.28 -3.46
N GLN A 123 -4.86 -2.82 -4.20
CA GLN A 123 -4.52 -1.39 -4.22
C GLN A 123 -4.31 -0.83 -2.80
N THR A 124 -3.67 -1.65 -1.96
CA THR A 124 -3.48 -1.37 -0.53
C THR A 124 -2.00 -1.25 -0.23
N ILE A 125 -1.60 -0.15 0.40
CA ILE A 125 -0.21 0.09 0.78
C ILE A 125 -0.13 0.18 2.30
N LEU A 126 0.60 -0.78 2.89
CA LEU A 126 0.84 -0.88 4.32
C LEU A 126 2.30 -0.55 4.60
N PHE A 127 2.51 0.55 5.31
CA PHE A 127 3.85 0.96 5.74
C PHE A 127 4.38 0.04 6.85
N PRO A 128 5.66 0.17 7.23
CA PRO A 128 6.27 -0.74 8.18
C PRO A 128 5.48 -0.83 9.47
N PHE A 129 5.40 -2.04 9.99
CA PHE A 129 4.70 -2.40 11.23
C PHE A 129 3.16 -2.34 11.18
N VAL A 130 2.51 -1.86 10.12
CA VAL A 130 1.03 -1.86 10.07
C VAL A 130 0.50 -3.29 10.15
N THR A 131 -0.41 -3.53 11.09
CA THR A 131 -0.96 -4.86 11.37
C THR A 131 -2.47 -4.90 11.15
N LEU A 132 -2.92 -5.91 10.42
CA LEU A 132 -4.33 -6.20 10.17
C LEU A 132 -4.70 -7.48 10.92
N GLY A 133 -5.77 -7.41 11.70
CA GLY A 133 -6.43 -8.56 12.29
C GLY A 133 -7.08 -9.46 11.25
N SER A 134 -8.07 -10.23 11.67
CA SER A 134 -8.67 -11.27 10.83
C SER A 134 -9.96 -10.83 10.16
N LEU A 135 -10.37 -11.51 9.09
CA LEU A 135 -11.68 -11.30 8.42
C LEU A 135 -11.85 -9.87 7.87
N ILE A 136 -10.79 -9.29 7.33
CA ILE A 136 -10.75 -7.90 6.88
C ILE A 136 -10.83 -7.81 5.36
N ASN A 137 -11.53 -6.79 4.86
CA ASN A 137 -11.37 -6.31 3.48
C ASN A 137 -10.92 -4.85 3.53
N PHE A 138 -9.70 -4.58 3.11
CA PHE A 138 -9.05 -3.27 3.25
C PHE A 138 -8.45 -2.81 1.93
N CYS A 139 -9.25 -2.85 0.87
CA CYS A 139 -8.86 -2.39 -0.47
C CYS A 139 -8.76 -0.87 -0.56
N ASP A 140 -8.01 -0.35 -1.53
CA ASP A 140 -7.98 1.07 -1.89
C ASP A 140 -7.52 2.01 -0.75
N CYS A 141 -6.63 1.53 0.12
CA CYS A 141 -6.13 2.26 1.28
C CYS A 141 -4.60 2.42 1.27
N LEU A 142 -4.12 3.56 1.77
CA LEU A 142 -2.75 3.71 2.25
C LEU A 142 -2.80 3.92 3.75
N MET A 143 -2.09 3.10 4.51
CA MET A 143 -2.00 3.23 5.96
C MET A 143 -0.55 3.31 6.43
N SER A 144 -0.29 4.31 7.26
CA SER A 144 1.01 4.58 7.87
C SER A 144 0.88 4.97 9.33
N GLY A 145 2.03 5.01 10.02
CA GLY A 145 2.12 5.32 11.44
C GLY A 145 2.53 4.11 12.26
N GLY A 146 3.11 4.38 13.43
CA GLY A 146 3.80 3.39 14.24
C GLY A 146 5.31 3.50 14.08
N THR A 147 6.01 3.04 15.11
CA THR A 147 7.48 3.18 15.23
C THR A 147 8.18 1.85 15.50
N GLY A 148 7.46 0.72 15.42
CA GLY A 148 8.01 -0.62 15.64
C GLY A 148 6.93 -1.64 15.94
N GLY A 149 7.30 -2.92 16.02
CA GLY A 149 6.35 -4.01 16.27
C GLY A 149 5.57 -3.91 17.59
N LYS A 150 6.12 -3.26 18.63
CA LYS A 150 5.41 -3.01 19.90
C LYS A 150 4.59 -1.70 19.91
N ASN A 151 4.78 -0.85 18.90
CA ASN A 151 4.10 0.44 18.76
C ASN A 151 3.64 0.58 17.31
N HIS A 152 2.78 -0.34 16.88
CA HIS A 152 2.28 -0.47 15.52
C HIS A 152 0.91 0.17 15.35
N SER A 153 0.58 0.54 14.11
CA SER A 153 -0.81 0.82 13.75
C SER A 153 -1.56 -0.50 13.53
N GLU A 154 -2.83 -0.53 13.92
CA GLU A 154 -3.63 -1.74 13.98
C GLU A 154 -4.99 -1.52 13.30
N ILE A 155 -5.44 -2.49 12.52
CA ILE A 155 -6.82 -2.62 12.08
C ILE A 155 -7.39 -3.87 12.73
N GLY A 156 -8.35 -3.70 13.65
CA GLY A 156 -8.96 -4.80 14.37
C GLY A 156 -9.77 -5.72 13.46
N SER A 157 -10.00 -6.96 13.90
CA SER A 157 -10.69 -7.98 13.12
C SER A 157 -12.09 -7.57 12.65
N SER A 158 -12.51 -8.08 11.50
CA SER A 158 -13.81 -7.79 10.86
C SER A 158 -14.01 -6.32 10.49
N TYR A 159 -12.92 -5.62 10.17
CA TYR A 159 -12.99 -4.27 9.62
C TYR A 159 -13.19 -4.27 8.12
N ILE A 160 -14.03 -3.36 7.62
CA ILE A 160 -14.28 -3.20 6.19
C ILE A 160 -13.98 -1.77 5.74
N HIS A 161 -13.15 -1.63 4.71
CA HIS A 161 -13.12 -0.40 3.93
C HIS A 161 -14.19 -0.45 2.84
N PHE A 162 -15.17 0.44 2.93
CA PHE A 162 -16.26 0.53 1.95
C PHE A 162 -15.79 1.40 0.78
N ASN A 163 -15.25 0.75 -0.25
CA ASN A 163 -14.67 1.36 -1.45
C ASN A 163 -15.58 1.33 -2.69
N PHE A 164 -16.81 0.85 -2.58
CA PHE A 164 -17.78 0.85 -3.68
C PHE A 164 -19.07 1.53 -3.24
N THR A 165 -19.54 2.50 -4.02
CA THR A 165 -20.74 3.29 -3.67
C THR A 165 -22.01 2.72 -4.31
N PRO A 166 -23.21 3.03 -3.78
CA PRO A 166 -24.49 2.77 -4.46
C PRO A 166 -24.60 3.41 -5.86
N ASN A 167 -23.79 4.43 -6.16
CA ASN A 167 -23.70 5.06 -7.48
C ASN A 167 -22.70 4.35 -8.42
N GLN A 168 -22.29 3.13 -8.06
CA GLN A 168 -21.35 2.28 -8.77
C GLN A 168 -19.99 2.95 -9.04
N ASP A 169 -19.51 3.77 -8.12
CA ASP A 169 -18.20 4.43 -8.26
C ASP A 169 -17.18 3.90 -7.26
N LYS A 170 -15.90 4.07 -7.61
CA LYS A 170 -14.72 3.63 -6.86
C LYS A 170 -13.73 4.76 -6.59
N ALA A 171 -14.17 6.02 -6.69
CA ALA A 171 -13.34 7.18 -6.34
C ALA A 171 -13.31 7.38 -4.82
N THR A 172 -13.05 6.30 -4.09
CA THR A 172 -13.19 6.18 -2.64
C THR A 172 -11.89 5.82 -1.91
N PRO A 173 -10.68 6.07 -2.44
CA PRO A 173 -9.47 5.66 -1.73
C PRO A 173 -9.32 6.41 -0.41
N SER A 174 -8.77 5.75 0.62
CA SER A 174 -8.60 6.37 1.94
C SER A 174 -7.15 6.43 2.37
N LEU A 175 -6.79 7.59 2.92
CA LEU A 175 -5.44 7.92 3.38
C LEU A 175 -5.45 7.95 4.91
N ILE A 176 -4.77 6.98 5.54
CA ILE A 176 -4.63 6.88 6.98
C ILE A 176 -3.17 7.22 7.33
N GLY A 177 -2.96 8.38 7.94
CA GLY A 177 -1.68 9.07 7.99
C GLY A 177 -1.39 9.83 6.69
N ASP A 178 -0.13 9.87 6.28
CA ASP A 178 0.31 10.36 4.96
C ASP A 178 1.73 9.89 4.67
N VAL A 179 2.16 10.08 3.42
CA VAL A 179 3.50 9.69 2.98
C VAL A 179 4.60 10.58 3.57
N PRO A 180 4.56 11.93 3.50
CA PRO A 180 5.67 12.78 3.94
C PRO A 180 6.11 12.57 5.39
N ARG A 181 5.16 12.29 6.29
CA ARG A 181 5.43 12.01 7.70
C ARG A 181 5.55 10.52 7.96
N GLY A 182 4.77 9.69 7.25
CA GLY A 182 4.74 8.23 7.45
C GLY A 182 6.06 7.54 7.14
N VAL A 183 6.75 7.94 6.06
CA VAL A 183 8.02 7.32 5.65
C VAL A 183 9.16 7.57 6.64
N MET A 184 8.98 8.52 7.57
CA MET A 184 9.97 8.83 8.60
C MET A 184 9.90 7.90 9.82
N LEU A 185 8.90 7.02 9.90
CA LEU A 185 8.78 5.96 10.92
C LEU A 185 8.81 6.47 12.37
N ASN A 186 8.36 7.71 12.59
CA ASN A 186 8.38 8.41 13.87
C ASN A 186 6.99 8.98 14.26
N GLN A 187 5.93 8.53 13.57
CA GLN A 187 4.57 8.99 13.82
C GLN A 187 3.82 8.04 14.76
N ARG A 188 2.88 8.60 15.53
CA ARG A 188 2.00 7.81 16.42
C ARG A 188 1.19 6.79 15.61
N PRO A 189 0.99 5.58 16.14
CA PRO A 189 0.16 4.58 15.47
C PRO A 189 -1.30 5.03 15.36
N VAL A 190 -1.99 4.52 14.34
CA VAL A 190 -3.44 4.66 14.19
C VAL A 190 -4.10 3.33 14.53
N PHE A 191 -5.23 3.38 15.25
CA PHE A 191 -6.00 2.20 15.63
C PHE A 191 -7.39 2.27 15.02
N LEU A 192 -7.75 1.31 14.17
CA LEU A 192 -9.09 1.16 13.60
C LEU A 192 -9.78 -0.03 14.28
N GLY A 193 -10.65 0.22 15.27
CA GLY A 193 -11.25 -0.83 16.09
C GLY A 193 -12.09 -1.82 15.29
N GLY A 194 -11.97 -3.11 15.64
CA GLY A 194 -12.64 -4.22 14.94
C GLY A 194 -14.16 -4.15 14.94
N GLN A 195 -14.80 -5.01 14.13
CA GLN A 195 -16.24 -4.94 13.81
C GLN A 195 -16.67 -3.56 13.30
N GLY A 196 -15.72 -2.77 12.77
CA GLY A 196 -15.92 -1.41 12.32
C GLY A 196 -15.84 -1.28 10.80
N GLY A 197 -15.84 -0.04 10.34
CA GLY A 197 -15.55 0.22 8.94
C GLY A 197 -15.25 1.68 8.63
N LEU A 198 -14.66 1.90 7.46
CA LEU A 198 -14.35 3.23 6.95
C LEU A 198 -14.97 3.41 5.57
N VAL A 199 -15.80 4.43 5.41
CA VAL A 199 -16.49 4.70 4.16
C VAL A 199 -15.71 5.71 3.36
N GLY A 200 -15.06 5.23 2.31
CA GLY A 200 -14.16 6.02 1.50
C GLY A 200 -14.87 7.05 0.60
N PRO A 201 -14.14 8.07 0.11
CA PRO A 201 -12.76 8.38 0.48
C PRO A 201 -12.71 9.10 1.83
N CYS A 202 -11.75 8.76 2.68
CA CYS A 202 -11.50 9.41 3.97
C CYS A 202 -10.02 9.71 4.18
N ARG A 203 -9.73 10.78 4.92
CA ARG A 203 -8.39 11.16 5.37
C ARG A 203 -8.36 11.21 6.89
N LEU A 204 -7.46 10.42 7.49
CA LEU A 204 -7.32 10.29 8.94
C LEU A 204 -5.89 10.66 9.35
N GLY A 205 -5.74 11.53 10.36
CA GLY A 205 -4.45 11.89 10.95
C GLY A 205 -3.84 10.79 11.83
N PHE A 206 -2.57 10.97 12.21
CA PHE A 206 -1.83 10.04 13.07
C PHE A 206 -2.37 10.02 14.51
N GLY A 207 -2.26 8.90 15.21
CA GLY A 207 -2.75 8.77 16.59
C GLY A 207 -4.27 8.66 16.69
N ILE A 208 -5.01 8.61 15.58
CA ILE A 208 -6.45 8.39 15.62
C ILE A 208 -6.75 7.01 16.18
N VAL A 209 -7.78 6.94 17.01
CA VAL A 209 -8.38 5.71 17.51
C VAL A 209 -9.85 5.72 17.10
N ILE A 210 -10.27 4.78 16.28
CA ILE A 210 -11.68 4.52 16.00
C ILE A 210 -12.13 3.41 16.94
N ALA A 211 -13.19 3.65 17.72
CA ALA A 211 -13.74 2.63 18.62
C ALA A 211 -14.26 1.42 17.83
N ALA A 212 -14.19 0.23 18.43
CA ALA A 212 -14.77 -0.98 17.84
C ALA A 212 -16.28 -0.79 17.56
N GLY A 213 -16.79 -1.44 16.51
CA GLY A 213 -18.19 -1.30 16.10
C GLY A 213 -18.52 0.01 15.36
N THR A 214 -17.57 0.92 15.19
CA THR A 214 -17.81 2.22 14.55
C THR A 214 -17.64 2.15 13.04
N VAL A 215 -18.64 2.63 12.29
CA VAL A 215 -18.52 2.90 10.85
C VAL A 215 -18.31 4.39 10.62
N TRP A 216 -17.06 4.77 10.35
CA TRP A 216 -16.65 6.15 10.17
C TRP A 216 -16.75 6.63 8.71
N ARG A 217 -17.14 7.89 8.49
CA ARG A 217 -17.53 8.41 7.16
C ARG A 217 -16.95 9.79 6.80
N LYS A 218 -16.11 10.35 7.67
CA LYS A 218 -15.64 11.74 7.56
C LYS A 218 -14.11 11.81 7.61
N ASP A 219 -13.57 12.90 7.10
CA ASP A 219 -12.17 13.20 7.35
C ASP A 219 -11.99 13.63 8.81
N GLU A 220 -10.86 13.28 9.41
CA GLU A 220 -10.38 13.83 10.67
C GLU A 220 -8.88 14.07 10.52
N LEU A 221 -8.52 15.32 10.24
CA LEU A 221 -7.12 15.68 9.94
C LEU A 221 -6.32 16.00 11.21
N ARG A 222 -6.99 16.18 12.35
CA ARG A 222 -6.32 16.43 13.63
C ARG A 222 -5.80 15.11 14.18
N ASN A 223 -4.55 15.12 14.60
CA ASN A 223 -3.92 13.95 15.20
C ASN A 223 -4.52 13.64 16.59
N SER A 224 -4.35 12.41 17.05
CA SER A 224 -4.63 11.97 18.43
C SER A 224 -6.08 12.20 18.88
N ARG A 225 -7.04 11.67 18.12
CA ARG A 225 -8.48 11.76 18.42
C ARG A 225 -9.09 10.38 18.61
N LEU A 226 -9.98 10.25 19.59
CA LEU A 226 -10.89 9.12 19.71
C LEU A 226 -12.16 9.42 18.91
N LEU A 227 -12.50 8.53 17.99
CA LEU A 227 -13.66 8.64 17.11
C LEU A 227 -14.62 7.50 17.42
N MET A 228 -15.87 7.88 17.67
CA MET A 228 -16.96 6.95 17.94
C MET A 228 -18.23 7.56 17.35
N THR A 229 -19.02 6.74 16.67
CA THR A 229 -20.36 7.14 16.23
C THR A 229 -21.39 6.61 17.22
N GLY A 230 -22.38 7.44 17.56
CA GLY A 230 -23.56 6.97 18.29
C GLY A 230 -24.54 6.22 17.37
N GLU A 231 -25.71 5.89 17.92
CA GLU A 231 -26.79 5.23 17.17
C GLU A 231 -27.21 6.04 15.95
N THR A 232 -27.22 5.40 14.78
CA THR A 232 -27.82 5.97 13.57
C THR A 232 -29.33 5.83 13.65
N LYS A 233 -30.06 6.92 13.39
CA LYS A 233 -31.52 6.87 13.27
C LYS A 233 -31.92 5.93 12.13
N GLU A 234 -32.95 5.13 12.36
CA GLU A 234 -33.59 4.36 11.30
C GLU A 234 -34.19 5.33 10.28
N LEU A 235 -33.91 5.09 9.00
CA LEU A 235 -34.38 5.90 7.90
C LEU A 235 -34.96 4.98 6.83
N ASN A 236 -36.22 5.21 6.48
CA ASN A 236 -36.90 4.54 5.38
C ASN A 236 -37.52 5.60 4.47
N ILE A 237 -36.82 5.92 3.39
CA ILE A 237 -37.23 6.90 2.38
C ILE A 237 -36.95 6.34 0.98
N PRO A 238 -37.69 6.76 -0.06
CA PRO A 238 -37.38 6.38 -1.44
C PRO A 238 -35.94 6.73 -1.83
N TYR A 239 -35.24 5.80 -2.48
CA TYR A 239 -33.89 6.01 -3.00
C TYR A 239 -33.94 6.65 -4.38
N SER A 240 -33.32 7.82 -4.52
CA SER A 240 -33.11 8.49 -5.81
C SER A 240 -31.64 8.37 -6.23
N PRO A 241 -31.32 7.56 -7.26
CA PRO A 241 -29.94 7.40 -7.73
C PRO A 241 -29.38 8.69 -8.33
N GLY A 242 -28.06 8.84 -8.33
CA GLY A 242 -27.36 9.93 -9.02
C GLY A 242 -27.12 11.20 -8.20
N ILE A 243 -27.77 11.37 -7.04
CA ILE A 243 -27.51 12.50 -6.14
C ILE A 243 -26.12 12.35 -5.51
N ARG A 244 -25.23 13.33 -5.74
CA ARG A 244 -23.87 13.38 -5.19
C ARG A 244 -23.64 14.72 -4.51
N THR A 245 -24.02 14.86 -3.24
CA THR A 245 -23.92 16.15 -2.53
C THR A 245 -22.48 16.55 -2.15
N SER A 246 -21.53 15.60 -2.16
CA SER A 246 -20.16 15.81 -1.66
C SER A 246 -19.04 15.61 -2.70
N TYR A 247 -19.34 15.78 -4.00
CA TYR A 247 -18.35 15.52 -5.08
C TYR A 247 -17.06 16.33 -4.95
N LYS A 248 -17.12 17.60 -4.48
CA LYS A 248 -15.93 18.44 -4.29
C LYS A 248 -14.93 17.81 -3.32
N ARG A 249 -15.43 17.27 -2.19
CA ARG A 249 -14.62 16.56 -1.20
C ARG A 249 -14.02 15.28 -1.80
N ILE A 250 -14.82 14.51 -2.55
CA ILE A 250 -14.36 13.28 -3.20
C ILE A 250 -13.20 13.60 -4.16
N ILE A 251 -13.36 14.58 -5.04
CA ILE A 251 -12.32 15.01 -5.98
C ILE A 251 -11.05 15.43 -5.22
N LYS A 252 -11.19 16.31 -4.22
CA LYS A 252 -10.07 16.78 -3.39
C LYS A 252 -9.32 15.63 -2.73
N ASN A 253 -10.04 14.69 -2.10
CA ASN A 253 -9.42 13.56 -1.42
C ASN A 253 -8.72 12.59 -2.39
N ASN A 254 -9.27 12.36 -3.58
CA ASN A 254 -8.61 11.56 -4.61
C ASN A 254 -7.34 12.24 -5.13
N ILE A 255 -7.37 13.54 -5.41
CA ILE A 255 -6.19 14.31 -5.83
C ILE A 255 -5.09 14.19 -4.78
N ILE A 256 -5.42 14.41 -3.50
CA ILE A 256 -4.45 14.32 -2.40
C ILE A 256 -3.93 12.89 -2.24
N TYR A 257 -4.78 11.88 -2.39
CA TYR A 257 -4.36 10.47 -2.35
C TYR A 257 -3.37 10.15 -3.48
N ILE A 258 -3.69 10.52 -4.73
CA ILE A 258 -2.81 10.34 -5.89
C ILE A 258 -1.48 11.09 -5.68
N ALA A 259 -1.53 12.33 -5.17
CA ALA A 259 -0.33 13.10 -4.87
C ALA A 259 0.56 12.43 -3.81
N ASN A 260 -0.03 11.77 -2.80
CA ASN A 260 0.72 10.95 -1.85
C ASN A 260 1.37 9.74 -2.53
N LEU A 261 0.67 9.02 -3.41
CA LEU A 261 1.26 7.92 -4.15
C LEU A 261 2.44 8.36 -5.03
N ILE A 262 2.34 9.54 -5.64
CA ILE A 262 3.43 10.14 -6.43
C ILE A 262 4.62 10.51 -5.54
N ALA A 263 4.38 11.09 -4.37
CA ALA A 263 5.42 11.35 -3.38
C ALA A 263 6.09 10.05 -2.92
N LEU A 264 5.34 8.96 -2.73
CA LEU A 264 5.87 7.65 -2.38
C LEU A 264 6.70 7.05 -3.52
N SER A 265 6.27 7.22 -4.76
CA SER A 265 7.06 6.84 -5.94
C SER A 265 8.41 7.58 -5.98
N ARG A 266 8.45 8.86 -5.56
CA ARG A 266 9.72 9.59 -5.39
C ARG A 266 10.56 9.02 -4.26
N TRP A 267 9.97 8.71 -3.11
CA TRP A 267 10.67 8.05 -2.01
C TRP A 267 11.31 6.73 -2.46
N TYR A 268 10.59 5.89 -3.20
CA TYR A 268 11.12 4.65 -3.75
C TYR A 268 12.24 4.90 -4.76
N THR A 269 12.11 5.93 -5.60
CA THR A 269 13.09 6.23 -6.64
C THR A 269 14.39 6.80 -6.09
N ASP A 270 14.29 7.75 -5.17
CA ASP A 270 15.41 8.57 -4.72
C ASP A 270 16.03 8.07 -3.42
N ILE A 271 15.21 7.55 -2.50
CA ILE A 271 15.68 7.16 -1.16
C ILE A 271 15.86 5.65 -1.09
N ARG A 272 14.84 4.85 -1.43
CA ARG A 272 14.94 3.37 -1.35
C ARG A 272 15.99 2.78 -2.28
N SER A 273 16.31 3.43 -3.40
CA SER A 273 17.40 3.03 -4.30
C SER A 273 18.78 3.06 -3.63
N MET A 274 18.97 3.90 -2.62
CA MET A 274 20.20 3.97 -1.84
C MET A 274 20.37 2.76 -0.89
N PHE A 275 19.29 2.02 -0.64
CA PHE A 275 19.26 0.86 0.26
C PHE A 275 19.33 -0.49 -0.46
N VAL A 276 19.61 -0.49 -1.78
CA VAL A 276 19.77 -1.73 -2.54
C VAL A 276 20.89 -2.56 -1.92
N SER A 277 20.56 -3.79 -1.56
CA SER A 277 21.42 -4.70 -0.80
C SER A 277 20.98 -6.14 -1.00
N GLU A 278 21.66 -7.10 -0.37
CA GLU A 278 21.26 -8.51 -0.37
C GLU A 278 19.84 -8.72 0.19
N ASN A 279 19.51 -8.01 1.28
CA ASN A 279 18.18 -8.10 1.92
C ASN A 279 17.10 -7.27 1.21
N PHE A 280 17.49 -6.32 0.35
CA PHE A 280 16.58 -5.52 -0.46
C PHE A 280 17.15 -5.34 -1.88
N PRO A 281 17.10 -6.37 -2.73
CA PRO A 281 17.73 -6.32 -4.04
C PRO A 281 16.86 -5.61 -5.08
N GLU A 282 17.47 -5.27 -6.23
CA GLU A 282 16.82 -4.56 -7.34
C GLU A 282 15.44 -5.12 -7.77
N PRO A 283 15.19 -6.45 -7.80
CA PRO A 283 13.85 -6.96 -8.11
C PRO A 283 12.75 -6.46 -7.17
N LEU A 284 13.04 -6.29 -5.87
CA LEU A 284 12.08 -5.73 -4.91
C LEU A 284 11.86 -4.24 -5.16
N LEU A 285 12.93 -3.48 -5.41
CA LEU A 285 12.84 -2.05 -5.72
C LEU A 285 12.04 -1.79 -7.00
N TYR A 286 12.31 -2.56 -8.06
CA TYR A 286 11.57 -2.50 -9.31
C TYR A 286 10.08 -2.77 -9.07
N ALA A 287 9.76 -3.82 -8.31
CA ALA A 287 8.39 -4.19 -8.03
C ALA A 287 7.63 -3.14 -7.19
N LEU A 288 8.29 -2.47 -6.24
CA LEU A 288 7.71 -1.34 -5.51
C LEU A 288 7.34 -0.20 -6.48
N LYS A 289 8.25 0.14 -7.41
CA LYS A 289 8.03 1.19 -8.43
C LYS A 289 6.93 0.80 -9.42
N GLU A 290 6.85 -0.47 -9.80
CA GLU A 290 5.78 -0.97 -10.67
C GLU A 290 4.42 -0.94 -9.97
N ASN A 291 4.32 -1.46 -8.74
CA ASN A 291 3.06 -1.49 -8.00
C ASN A 291 2.54 -0.10 -7.65
N ILE A 292 3.43 0.85 -7.28
CA ILE A 292 2.98 2.23 -7.04
C ILE A 292 2.51 2.89 -8.34
N SER A 293 3.11 2.58 -9.49
CA SER A 293 2.66 3.06 -10.80
C SER A 293 1.28 2.51 -11.15
N ILE A 294 1.07 1.20 -10.97
CA ILE A 294 -0.24 0.55 -11.12
C ILE A 294 -1.29 1.23 -10.23
N ALA A 295 -0.93 1.56 -8.99
CA ALA A 295 -1.83 2.25 -8.07
C ALA A 295 -2.18 3.67 -8.52
N VAL A 296 -1.20 4.46 -8.93
CA VAL A 296 -1.43 5.80 -9.47
C VAL A 296 -2.36 5.75 -10.69
N LEU A 297 -2.08 4.87 -11.65
CA LEU A 297 -2.87 4.73 -12.87
C LEU A 297 -4.31 4.30 -12.57
N GLU A 298 -4.52 3.30 -11.71
CA GLU A 298 -5.87 2.88 -11.33
C GLU A 298 -6.63 4.02 -10.62
N ARG A 299 -5.98 4.80 -9.75
CA ARG A 299 -6.64 5.94 -9.08
C ARG A 299 -7.00 7.07 -10.03
N ILE A 300 -6.16 7.38 -11.01
CA ILE A 300 -6.47 8.36 -12.06
C ILE A 300 -7.68 7.89 -12.87
N GLU A 301 -7.72 6.62 -13.28
CA GLU A 301 -8.85 6.03 -14.01
C GLU A 301 -10.14 6.05 -13.18
N LYS A 302 -10.10 5.72 -11.89
CA LYS A 302 -11.33 5.77 -11.05
C LYS A 302 -11.80 7.19 -10.80
N LEU A 303 -10.88 8.15 -10.73
CA LEU A 303 -11.23 9.57 -10.67
C LEU A 303 -11.86 10.02 -12.00
N GLU A 304 -11.31 9.62 -13.15
CA GLU A 304 -11.89 9.89 -14.48
C GLU A 304 -13.36 9.45 -14.58
N VAL A 305 -13.61 8.17 -14.24
CA VAL A 305 -14.96 7.61 -14.26
C VAL A 305 -15.90 8.40 -13.35
N PHE A 306 -15.41 8.85 -12.18
CA PHE A 306 -16.18 9.68 -11.28
C PHE A 306 -16.49 11.07 -11.88
N PHE A 307 -15.53 11.69 -12.57
CA PHE A 307 -15.73 12.96 -13.28
C PHE A 307 -16.83 12.88 -14.34
N TYR A 308 -16.83 11.86 -15.18
CA TYR A 308 -17.89 11.70 -16.19
C TYR A 308 -19.27 11.55 -15.56
N LYS A 309 -19.36 10.78 -14.47
CA LYS A 309 -20.62 10.58 -13.72
C LYS A 309 -21.17 11.84 -13.06
N ILE A 310 -20.32 12.77 -12.61
CA ILE A 310 -20.79 14.02 -12.00
C ILE A 310 -21.20 15.04 -13.06
N MET A 311 -20.51 15.08 -14.20
CA MET A 311 -20.82 16.00 -15.31
C MET A 311 -22.23 15.79 -15.88
N GLU A 312 -22.76 14.56 -15.83
CA GLU A 312 -24.16 14.27 -16.18
C GLU A 312 -25.19 15.02 -15.30
N THR A 313 -24.79 15.43 -14.09
CA THR A 313 -25.70 15.93 -13.05
C THR A 313 -25.37 17.35 -12.58
N THR A 314 -24.29 17.96 -13.06
CA THR A 314 -23.82 19.27 -12.60
C THR A 314 -23.43 20.17 -13.77
N ASP A 315 -23.88 21.42 -13.74
CA ASP A 315 -23.52 22.47 -14.71
C ASP A 315 -22.12 23.08 -14.45
N LEU A 316 -21.17 22.24 -14.02
CA LEU A 316 -19.83 22.69 -13.67
C LEU A 316 -18.91 22.63 -14.89
N SER A 317 -18.08 23.66 -15.04
CA SER A 317 -16.93 23.69 -15.94
C SER A 317 -15.76 22.78 -15.46
N LEU A 318 -16.08 21.63 -14.87
CA LEU A 318 -15.12 20.62 -14.45
C LEU A 318 -14.44 20.05 -15.71
N ASN A 319 -13.18 20.44 -15.91
CA ASN A 319 -12.43 20.03 -17.08
C ASN A 319 -11.50 18.86 -16.75
N TRP A 320 -12.05 17.64 -16.81
CA TRP A 320 -11.25 16.42 -16.66
C TRP A 320 -10.05 16.41 -17.61
N ASN A 321 -10.19 16.91 -18.85
CA ASN A 321 -9.08 16.95 -19.80
C ASN A 321 -7.88 17.74 -19.27
N LYS A 322 -8.11 18.85 -18.53
CA LYS A 322 -7.03 19.60 -17.86
C LYS A 322 -6.39 18.80 -16.72
N VAL A 323 -7.19 18.12 -15.91
CA VAL A 323 -6.70 17.27 -14.80
C VAL A 323 -5.86 16.11 -15.34
N ASN A 324 -6.39 15.40 -16.34
CA ASN A 324 -5.72 14.29 -17.00
C ASN A 324 -4.41 14.74 -17.68
N ALA A 325 -4.45 15.85 -18.41
CA ALA A 325 -3.25 16.43 -19.03
C ALA A 325 -2.19 16.79 -17.99
N TYR A 326 -2.60 17.33 -16.83
CA TYR A 326 -1.67 17.63 -15.74
C TYR A 326 -1.01 16.35 -15.20
N PHE A 327 -1.78 15.29 -14.92
CA PHE A 327 -1.21 14.03 -14.43
C PHE A 327 -0.29 13.37 -15.47
N LYS A 328 -0.69 13.34 -16.75
CA LYS A 328 0.12 12.76 -17.84
C LYS A 328 1.46 13.49 -18.03
N ASN A 329 1.47 14.81 -17.84
CA ASN A 329 2.66 15.64 -18.02
C ASN A 329 3.42 15.92 -16.72
N LEU A 330 3.04 15.28 -15.61
CA LEU A 330 3.64 15.56 -14.31
C LEU A 330 5.08 15.02 -14.26
N THR A 331 6.04 15.93 -14.29
CA THR A 331 7.48 15.62 -14.17
C THR A 331 8.10 16.18 -12.88
N TYR A 332 7.34 16.91 -12.07
CA TYR A 332 7.84 17.57 -10.88
C TYR A 332 8.26 16.56 -9.80
N LYS A 333 9.52 16.63 -9.38
CA LYS A 333 10.15 15.71 -8.41
C LYS A 333 10.28 16.31 -7.01
N GLY A 334 9.66 17.46 -6.76
CA GLY A 334 9.90 18.27 -5.57
C GLY A 334 11.04 19.26 -5.75
N ASP A 335 11.31 20.04 -4.71
CA ASP A 335 12.46 20.95 -4.65
C ASP A 335 13.78 20.16 -4.74
N SER A 336 14.62 20.47 -5.72
CA SER A 336 15.87 19.75 -5.97
C SER A 336 16.89 19.97 -4.86
N ALA A 337 16.99 21.17 -4.31
CA ALA A 337 17.93 21.49 -3.25
C ALA A 337 17.58 20.77 -1.94
N LEU A 338 16.30 20.74 -1.56
CA LEU A 338 15.84 19.96 -0.40
C LEU A 338 16.05 18.47 -0.60
N ARG A 339 15.74 17.95 -1.81
CA ARG A 339 15.96 16.55 -2.17
C ARG A 339 17.43 16.15 -2.04
N GLU A 340 18.33 16.90 -2.67
CA GLU A 340 19.77 16.62 -2.66
C GLU A 340 20.36 16.74 -1.26
N ALA A 341 19.96 17.77 -0.50
CA ALA A 341 20.37 17.92 0.88
C ALA A 341 19.92 16.73 1.75
N PHE A 342 18.67 16.28 1.60
CA PHE A 342 18.14 15.15 2.35
C PHE A 342 18.82 13.83 1.95
N MET A 343 19.02 13.59 0.65
CA MET A 343 19.78 12.43 0.16
C MET A 343 21.20 12.42 0.73
N GLY A 344 21.87 13.57 0.82
CA GLY A 344 23.17 13.69 1.48
C GLY A 344 23.14 13.25 2.94
N LYS A 345 22.07 13.58 3.70
CA LYS A 345 21.88 13.09 5.07
C LYS A 345 21.67 11.59 5.14
N ILE A 346 20.90 11.02 4.21
CA ILE A 346 20.73 9.57 4.11
C ILE A 346 22.06 8.87 3.83
N SER A 347 22.84 9.36 2.86
CA SER A 347 24.17 8.79 2.54
C SER A 347 25.08 8.79 3.77
N SER A 348 25.21 9.93 4.46
CA SER A 348 26.01 10.01 5.67
C SER A 348 25.50 9.11 6.80
N ALA A 349 24.19 8.90 6.90
CA ALA A 349 23.61 8.00 7.89
C ALA A 349 23.88 6.52 7.55
N ILE A 350 23.83 6.14 6.28
CA ILE A 350 24.20 4.79 5.80
C ILE A 350 25.68 4.52 6.08
N GLU A 351 26.57 5.47 5.78
CA GLU A 351 28.01 5.34 6.07
C GLU A 351 28.28 5.10 7.56
N LYS A 352 27.51 5.74 8.44
CA LYS A 352 27.70 5.65 9.90
C LYS A 352 27.03 4.43 10.54
N LYS A 353 25.85 4.02 10.05
CA LYS A 353 24.96 3.04 10.72
C LYS A 353 24.78 1.74 9.94
N GLY A 354 25.37 1.65 8.74
CA GLY A 354 25.15 0.55 7.80
C GLY A 354 23.88 0.72 6.98
N ASN A 355 23.62 -0.25 6.08
CA ASN A 355 22.57 -0.14 5.06
C ASN A 355 21.20 -0.70 5.48
N ASN A 356 20.95 -0.86 6.78
CA ASN A 356 19.63 -1.30 7.25
C ASN A 356 18.64 -0.13 7.23
N TYR A 357 17.65 -0.20 6.33
CA TYR A 357 16.67 0.88 6.10
C TYR A 357 15.98 1.37 7.39
N LEU A 358 15.41 0.45 8.17
CA LEU A 358 14.66 0.82 9.37
C LEU A 358 15.56 1.50 10.41
N THR A 359 16.78 0.99 10.58
CA THR A 359 17.79 1.58 11.50
C THR A 359 18.18 2.99 11.06
N VAL A 360 18.45 3.19 9.77
CA VAL A 360 18.86 4.50 9.23
C VAL A 360 17.74 5.53 9.37
N ILE A 361 16.55 5.22 8.86
CA ILE A 361 15.42 6.16 8.82
C ILE A 361 14.96 6.55 10.23
N LYS A 362 14.80 5.58 11.13
CA LYS A 362 14.40 5.86 12.52
C LYS A 362 15.48 6.59 13.32
N GLY A 363 16.72 6.52 12.86
CA GLY A 363 17.87 7.15 13.48
C GLY A 363 18.11 8.59 13.01
N LEU A 364 17.30 9.13 12.10
CA LEU A 364 17.44 10.52 11.64
C LEU A 364 17.11 11.50 12.77
N GLU A 365 17.84 12.61 12.80
CA GLU A 365 17.54 13.71 13.72
C GLU A 365 16.28 14.46 13.29
N ASN A 366 15.64 15.16 14.23
CA ASN A 366 14.41 15.93 13.97
C ASN A 366 14.54 16.91 12.79
N LYS A 367 15.70 17.55 12.62
CA LYS A 367 15.97 18.48 11.51
C LYS A 367 16.06 17.75 10.16
N GLU A 368 16.64 16.55 10.15
CA GLU A 368 16.80 15.72 8.96
C GLU A 368 15.45 15.14 8.53
N THR A 369 14.68 14.61 9.48
CA THR A 369 13.27 14.22 9.28
C THR A 369 12.47 15.36 8.68
N ALA A 370 12.52 16.56 9.29
CA ALA A 370 11.76 17.70 8.84
C ALA A 370 12.10 18.07 7.38
N MET A 371 13.38 17.99 7.01
CA MET A 371 13.83 18.26 5.64
C MET A 371 13.20 17.30 4.62
N GLY A 372 13.25 15.99 4.88
CA GLY A 372 12.63 15.00 3.99
C GLY A 372 11.10 15.13 3.93
N THR A 373 10.46 15.44 5.06
CA THR A 373 9.02 15.67 5.12
C THR A 373 8.64 16.91 4.32
N MET A 374 9.40 18.01 4.43
CA MET A 374 9.17 19.22 3.65
C MET A 374 9.32 18.97 2.14
N TRP A 375 10.34 18.22 1.73
CA TRP A 375 10.53 17.87 0.32
C TRP A 375 9.32 17.10 -0.25
N LEU A 376 8.85 16.07 0.46
CA LEU A 376 7.72 15.26 0.02
C LEU A 376 6.40 16.03 0.09
N GLN A 377 6.19 16.84 1.14
CA GLN A 377 5.00 17.68 1.27
C GLN A 377 4.92 18.71 0.14
N GLY A 378 6.06 19.30 -0.27
CA GLY A 378 6.11 20.23 -1.40
C GLY A 378 5.66 19.62 -2.73
N ILE A 379 5.89 18.32 -2.94
CA ILE A 379 5.33 17.58 -4.10
C ILE A 379 3.80 17.56 -4.03
N ILE A 380 3.27 17.20 -2.87
CA ILE A 380 1.82 17.06 -2.65
C ILE A 380 1.13 18.41 -2.81
N ASP A 381 1.67 19.45 -2.18
CA ASP A 381 1.13 20.81 -2.21
C ASP A 381 1.12 21.34 -3.64
N LYS A 382 2.22 21.20 -4.38
CA LYS A 382 2.31 21.64 -5.77
C LYS A 382 1.28 20.97 -6.68
N ILE A 383 1.11 19.65 -6.55
CA ILE A 383 0.12 18.89 -7.33
C ILE A 383 -1.30 19.33 -6.96
N THR A 384 -1.59 19.38 -5.66
CA THR A 384 -2.93 19.68 -5.15
C THR A 384 -3.35 21.10 -5.49
N ASP A 385 -2.47 22.08 -5.28
CA ASP A 385 -2.77 23.49 -5.57
C ASP A 385 -3.01 23.73 -7.06
N ASN A 386 -2.17 23.16 -7.93
CA ASN A 386 -2.34 23.31 -9.37
C ASN A 386 -3.67 22.72 -9.84
N LEU A 387 -4.03 21.52 -9.36
CA LEU A 387 -5.26 20.86 -9.78
C LEU A 387 -6.51 21.52 -9.20
N LEU A 388 -6.51 21.89 -7.91
CA LEU A 388 -7.67 22.53 -7.28
C LEU A 388 -7.93 23.95 -7.82
N LYS A 389 -6.87 24.74 -8.08
CA LYS A 389 -7.02 26.04 -8.76
C LYS A 389 -7.69 25.91 -10.12
N ASN A 390 -7.35 24.87 -10.87
CA ASN A 390 -7.91 24.60 -12.21
C ASN A 390 -9.37 24.10 -12.18
N LEU A 391 -9.88 23.66 -11.03
CA LEU A 391 -11.21 23.07 -10.87
C LEU A 391 -12.25 24.00 -10.24
N THR A 392 -11.89 25.26 -9.94
CA THR A 392 -12.73 26.22 -9.17
C THR A 392 -13.30 25.63 -7.86
N ILE A 393 -12.66 24.58 -7.33
CA ILE A 393 -12.94 24.01 -6.02
C ILE A 393 -12.03 24.77 -5.06
N GLN A 394 -12.58 25.76 -4.34
CA GLN A 394 -11.81 26.52 -3.34
C GLN A 394 -11.15 25.58 -2.33
N ALA A 395 -9.90 25.86 -1.99
CA ALA A 395 -9.20 25.23 -0.89
C ALA A 395 -9.76 25.77 0.43
N CYS A 396 -10.73 25.08 1.01
CA CYS A 396 -11.03 25.18 2.46
C CYS A 396 -10.18 24.20 3.24
#